data_AF-A0A968KUV6-F1
#
_entry.id   AF-A0A968KUV6-F1
#
_cell.length_a   1.000
_cell.length_b   1.000
_cell.length_c   1.000
_cell.angle_alpha   90.00
_cell.angle_beta   90.00
_cell.angle_gamma   90.00
#
_symmetry.space_group_name_H-M   'P 1'
#
loop_
_entity.id
_entity.type
_entity.pdbx_description
1 polymer ?
#
loop_
_entity_poly.entity_id
_entity_poly.type
_entity_poly.pdbx_seq_one_letter_code
_entity_poly.pdbx_strand_id
1 'polypeptide(L)'
;MFASSSAQSYTLSDYQYGFTQPYPAYGIKNEHGWRTVHQPLTKSAIQAHLNHQISIGTFGRWYPRYGIIDVDDVEIAKLYEIRSQLGMHDGNSAIFTSESRHSYHIYFKPVRKGKMLNLNLYLKCMASARESLKIEIYPQANHLIRLPFGKGQYHLDNGIVWPLSYQEGMELFHTMGEYDVDHLPYLPMVAEEFSPSHNVLEADFGIQKGWKREGLALINEGLQSDGTRLESLKRVIYFYWSQNLPMEATVRLTQQWMETKHNQHSKDYRQHPQRVSKQISDLTQWIYDHFDRSYTLPDSAHIVDKGYLTKELTQTLVVASQGRLPILKFGLQLFAYLAPRNTGRNKISVHRDRLVEWSSTKNYLQYIDHFKQQGLLKRDARYKVGHYAKGISLLQGYTSFDGALQLEEDRPASGLHEIIPMVYTPHDYAKQLKTMNVDRKSIEKQIREVWQQKQSNTPVRTKKVTTQQRIQEYLQEYPQATQQEIAKALHINQSTISRNMKN
;
A
#
# COMPACT_ATOMS: atom_id res chain seq x y z
N MET A 1 30.17 27.00 2.33
CA MET A 1 28.96 27.79 2.62
C MET A 1 27.76 27.06 2.05
N PHE A 2 27.06 26.32 2.90
CA PHE A 2 25.85 25.59 2.51
C PHE A 2 24.70 26.58 2.46
N ALA A 3 24.11 26.77 1.28
CA ALA A 3 22.85 27.50 1.15
C ALA A 3 21.82 26.84 2.09
N SER A 4 21.19 27.65 2.93
CA SER A 4 20.12 27.25 3.83
C SER A 4 18.94 26.73 3.03
N SER A 5 18.91 25.44 2.72
CA SER A 5 17.67 24.75 2.40
C SER A 5 16.83 24.78 3.67
N SER A 6 15.64 25.39 3.63
CA SER A 6 14.63 25.30 4.69
C SER A 6 14.67 23.91 5.31
N ALA A 7 14.94 23.82 6.63
CA ALA A 7 15.01 22.56 7.34
C ALA A 7 13.73 21.76 7.04
N GLN A 8 13.90 20.63 6.36
CA GLN A 8 12.80 19.73 6.05
C GLN A 8 12.33 19.13 7.37
N SER A 9 11.05 19.30 7.69
CA SER A 9 10.48 18.87 8.96
C SER A 9 9.67 17.59 8.74
N TYR A 10 10.26 16.43 9.02
CA TYR A 10 9.48 15.22 9.24
C TYR A 10 8.42 15.47 10.31
N THR A 11 7.19 15.01 10.06
CA THR A 11 6.11 15.20 11.02
C THR A 11 6.04 14.04 11.99
N LEU A 12 5.33 14.25 13.11
CA LEU A 12 5.04 13.16 14.04
C LEU A 12 4.19 12.06 13.37
N SER A 13 3.38 12.41 12.36
CA SER A 13 2.64 11.45 11.55
C SER A 13 3.62 10.53 10.80
N ASP A 14 4.66 11.09 10.16
CA ASP A 14 5.68 10.30 9.46
C ASP A 14 6.36 9.28 10.38
N TYR A 15 6.69 9.71 11.60
CA TYR A 15 7.24 8.83 12.63
C TYR A 15 6.24 7.74 13.04
N GLN A 16 4.98 8.11 13.29
CA GLN A 16 3.92 7.18 13.68
C GLN A 16 3.72 6.10 12.61
N TYR A 17 3.61 6.47 11.33
CA TYR A 17 3.50 5.55 10.21
C TYR A 17 4.76 4.71 9.99
N GLY A 18 5.94 5.19 10.37
CA GLY A 18 7.19 4.44 10.23
C GLY A 18 7.37 3.33 11.27
N PHE A 19 7.11 3.63 12.55
CA PHE A 19 7.64 2.83 13.67
C PHE A 19 6.60 2.29 14.64
N THR A 20 5.40 2.88 14.70
CA THR A 20 4.49 2.60 15.81
C THR A 20 3.41 1.60 15.44
N GLN A 21 3.03 0.70 16.33
CA GLN A 21 1.75 -0.02 16.22
C GLN A 21 0.75 0.67 17.15
N PRO A 22 -0.11 1.59 16.64
CA PRO A 22 -0.89 2.47 17.49
C PRO A 22 -2.03 1.75 18.20
N TYR A 23 -2.49 0.61 17.70
CA TYR A 23 -3.56 -0.19 18.31
C TYR A 23 -3.04 -1.55 18.76
N PRO A 24 -3.69 -2.18 19.76
CA PRO A 24 -4.55 -1.59 20.79
C PRO A 24 -3.73 -1.17 22.03
N ALA A 25 -2.46 -1.54 22.08
CA ALA A 25 -1.64 -1.47 23.28
C ALA A 25 -0.18 -1.14 22.94
N TYR A 26 0.50 -0.55 23.90
CA TYR A 26 1.93 -0.23 23.83
C TYR A 26 2.59 -0.46 25.18
N GLY A 27 3.92 -0.47 25.21
CA GLY A 27 4.70 -0.62 26.42
C GLY A 27 5.24 0.71 26.93
N ILE A 28 5.24 0.92 28.24
CA ILE A 28 6.03 1.95 28.90
C ILE A 28 7.08 1.24 29.76
N LYS A 29 8.36 1.59 29.59
CA LYS A 29 9.43 1.07 30.45
C LYS A 29 9.50 1.88 31.75
N ASN A 30 9.51 1.21 32.88
CA ASN A 30 9.80 1.76 34.20
C ASN A 30 10.98 1.00 34.85
N GLU A 31 11.27 1.28 36.13
CA GLU A 31 12.36 0.63 36.87
C GLU A 31 12.21 -0.89 37.01
N HIS A 32 10.97 -1.41 36.89
CA HIS A 32 10.65 -2.84 36.95
C HIS A 32 10.51 -3.50 35.57
N GLY A 33 10.85 -2.79 34.49
CA GLY A 33 10.78 -3.28 33.13
C GLY A 33 9.57 -2.74 32.34
N TRP A 34 9.07 -3.54 31.40
CA TRP A 34 7.99 -3.12 30.50
C TRP A 34 6.62 -3.31 31.14
N ARG A 35 5.83 -2.24 31.20
CA ARG A 35 4.40 -2.29 31.55
C ARG A 35 3.54 -2.05 30.32
N THR A 36 2.68 -3.00 30.00
CA THR A 36 1.70 -2.86 28.91
C THR A 36 0.58 -1.90 29.30
N VAL A 37 0.26 -0.98 28.39
CA VAL A 37 -0.90 -0.08 28.47
C VAL A 37 -1.89 -0.53 27.41
N HIS A 38 -3.09 -0.98 27.84
CA HIS A 38 -4.15 -1.48 26.96
C HIS A 38 -5.00 -0.36 26.34
N GLN A 39 -4.34 0.65 25.79
CA GLN A 39 -4.97 1.77 25.09
C GLN A 39 -4.15 2.13 23.85
N PRO A 40 -4.76 2.76 22.84
CA PRO A 40 -4.03 3.21 21.67
C PRO A 40 -2.88 4.16 22.03
N LEU A 41 -1.74 4.00 21.35
CA LEU A 41 -0.58 4.89 21.53
C LEU A 41 -0.90 6.29 20.98
N THR A 42 -0.81 7.29 21.85
CA THR A 42 -1.15 8.67 21.51
C THR A 42 0.06 9.45 21.00
N LYS A 43 -0.20 10.52 20.22
CA LYS A 43 0.85 11.48 19.79
C LYS A 43 1.61 12.10 20.96
N SER A 44 0.93 12.38 22.08
CA SER A 44 1.58 12.93 23.28
C SER A 44 2.58 11.95 23.90
N ALA A 45 2.24 10.65 23.97
CA ALA A 45 3.16 9.63 24.46
C ALA A 45 4.37 9.44 23.53
N ILE A 46 4.16 9.50 22.21
CA ILE A 46 5.26 9.49 21.23
C ILE A 46 6.17 10.71 21.44
N GLN A 47 5.60 11.90 21.60
CA GLN A 47 6.39 13.12 21.81
C GLN A 47 7.20 13.05 23.11
N ALA A 48 6.63 12.53 24.20
CA ALA A 48 7.34 12.33 25.45
C ALA A 48 8.51 11.33 25.30
N HIS A 49 8.36 10.29 24.48
CA HIS A 49 9.44 9.37 24.13
C HIS A 49 10.57 10.06 23.37
N LEU A 50 10.23 10.81 22.32
CA LEU A 50 11.19 11.55 21.51
C LEU A 50 11.89 12.68 22.28
N ASN A 51 11.24 13.22 23.32
CA ASN A 51 11.83 14.18 24.25
C ASN A 51 12.62 13.50 25.38
N HIS A 52 12.86 12.19 25.28
CA HIS A 52 13.60 11.37 26.26
C HIS A 52 13.01 11.34 27.68
N GLN A 53 11.73 11.70 27.85
CA GLN A 53 11.05 11.75 29.15
C GLN A 53 10.58 10.36 29.61
N ILE A 54 10.13 9.54 28.66
CA ILE A 54 9.68 8.16 28.89
C ILE A 54 10.28 7.25 27.82
N SER A 55 10.31 5.94 28.05
CA SER A 55 10.63 4.97 27.01
C SER A 55 9.39 4.21 26.61
N ILE A 56 9.02 4.32 25.33
CA ILE A 56 7.88 3.62 24.74
C ILE A 56 8.38 2.44 23.93
N GLY A 57 7.65 1.33 24.00
CA GLY A 57 7.82 0.16 23.14
C GLY A 57 6.54 -0.19 22.42
N THR A 58 6.64 -0.83 21.27
CA THR A 58 5.47 -1.30 20.51
C THR A 58 5.63 -2.75 20.11
N PHE A 59 4.50 -3.40 19.86
CA PHE A 59 4.44 -4.71 19.24
C PHE A 59 4.72 -4.60 17.74
N GLY A 60 4.98 -5.74 17.10
CA GLY A 60 5.15 -5.83 15.67
C GLY A 60 3.88 -5.56 14.87
N ARG A 61 4.10 -5.04 13.67
CA ARG A 61 3.10 -4.89 12.60
C ARG A 61 3.04 -6.17 11.78
N TRP A 62 1.90 -6.42 11.13
CA TRP A 62 1.82 -7.49 10.12
C TRP A 62 2.77 -7.24 8.96
N TYR A 63 2.92 -6.01 8.50
CA TYR A 63 3.94 -5.60 7.53
C TYR A 63 4.92 -4.64 8.20
N PRO A 64 6.02 -5.16 8.80
CA PRO A 64 7.03 -4.31 9.42
C PRO A 64 7.82 -3.52 8.37
N ARG A 65 7.98 -2.21 8.59
CA ARG A 65 8.83 -1.35 7.74
C ARG A 65 10.32 -1.57 8.00
N TYR A 66 10.66 -1.84 9.26
CA TYR A 66 12.02 -2.01 9.72
C TYR A 66 12.15 -3.33 10.47
N GLY A 67 13.22 -4.06 10.17
CA GLY A 67 13.74 -5.11 11.01
C GLY A 67 14.72 -4.51 12.01
N ILE A 68 14.79 -5.11 13.20
CA ILE A 68 15.68 -4.72 14.27
C ILE A 68 16.37 -5.98 14.76
N ILE A 69 17.70 -5.97 14.76
CA ILE A 69 18.51 -6.99 15.43
C ILE A 69 18.98 -6.38 16.73
N ASP A 70 18.63 -7.01 17.85
CA ASP A 70 19.10 -6.62 19.17
C ASP A 70 20.29 -7.51 19.55
N VAL A 71 21.39 -6.86 19.94
CA VAL A 71 22.67 -7.51 20.24
C VAL A 71 23.15 -6.97 21.58
N ASP A 72 23.07 -7.83 22.59
CA ASP A 72 23.41 -7.49 23.97
C ASP A 72 24.80 -8.00 24.37
N ASP A 73 25.45 -7.25 25.26
CA ASP A 73 26.71 -7.61 25.92
C ASP A 73 27.85 -8.01 24.96
N VAL A 74 28.02 -7.23 23.89
CA VAL A 74 29.09 -7.44 22.90
C VAL A 74 30.03 -6.26 22.79
N GLU A 75 31.30 -6.55 22.53
CA GLU A 75 32.24 -5.53 22.10
C GLU A 75 31.92 -5.02 20.70
N ILE A 76 32.26 -3.76 20.45
CA ILE A 76 31.93 -3.08 19.20
C ILE A 76 32.50 -3.79 17.96
N ALA A 77 33.69 -4.39 18.08
CA ALA A 77 34.29 -5.17 16.99
C ALA A 77 33.42 -6.38 16.61
N LYS A 78 32.83 -7.06 17.61
CA LYS A 78 31.95 -8.20 17.38
C LYS A 78 30.62 -7.79 16.75
N LEU A 79 30.08 -6.61 17.12
CA LEU A 79 28.90 -6.04 16.49
C LEU A 79 29.10 -5.83 14.97
N TYR A 80 30.23 -5.24 14.57
CA TYR A 80 30.55 -5.04 13.15
C TYR A 80 30.78 -6.37 12.42
N GLU A 81 31.36 -7.37 13.08
CA GLU A 81 31.49 -8.73 12.54
C GLU A 81 30.11 -9.35 12.27
N ILE A 82 29.19 -9.31 13.23
CA ILE A 82 27.80 -9.80 13.08
C ILE A 82 27.11 -9.11 11.90
N ARG A 83 27.19 -7.79 11.83
CA ARG A 83 26.62 -6.99 10.74
C ARG A 83 27.20 -7.41 9.38
N SER A 84 28.50 -7.60 9.30
CA SER A 84 29.18 -8.03 8.08
C SER A 84 28.80 -9.46 7.67
N GLN A 85 28.65 -10.38 8.62
CA GLN A 85 28.21 -11.77 8.34
C GLN A 85 26.80 -11.81 7.76
N LEU A 86 25.94 -10.86 8.12
CA LEU A 86 24.61 -10.69 7.54
C LEU A 86 24.63 -9.96 6.19
N GLY A 87 25.79 -9.56 5.66
CA GLY A 87 25.89 -8.78 4.43
C GLY A 87 25.33 -7.35 4.56
N MET A 88 25.22 -6.84 5.78
CA MET A 88 24.75 -5.48 6.06
C MET A 88 25.92 -4.48 6.10
N HIS A 89 25.67 -3.24 5.72
CA HIS A 89 26.66 -2.17 5.62
C HIS A 89 25.98 -0.78 5.73
N ASP A 90 26.75 0.32 5.75
CA ASP A 90 26.21 1.68 6.01
C ASP A 90 25.16 2.14 5.00
N GLY A 91 25.21 1.62 3.78
CA GLY A 91 24.19 1.87 2.77
C GLY A 91 22.81 1.21 3.00
N ASN A 92 22.69 0.17 3.84
CA ASN A 92 21.44 -0.62 3.99
C ASN A 92 21.03 -0.94 5.43
N SER A 93 21.87 -0.59 6.41
CA SER A 93 21.56 -0.76 7.83
C SER A 93 22.15 0.39 8.65
N ALA A 94 21.55 0.69 9.80
CA ALA A 94 22.03 1.69 10.76
C ALA A 94 22.16 1.09 12.15
N ILE A 95 23.21 1.47 12.89
CA ILE A 95 23.47 0.98 14.25
C ILE A 95 23.11 2.07 15.25
N PHE A 96 22.40 1.69 16.32
CA PHE A 96 22.14 2.54 17.47
C PHE A 96 22.57 1.84 18.75
N THR A 97 23.05 2.62 19.72
CA THR A 97 23.23 2.13 21.09
C THR A 97 21.87 1.84 21.73
N SER A 98 21.87 0.92 22.69
CA SER A 98 20.76 0.73 23.62
C SER A 98 21.06 1.42 24.96
N GLU A 99 20.12 1.31 25.91
CA GLU A 99 20.30 1.85 27.27
C GLU A 99 21.36 1.06 28.06
N SER A 100 21.46 -0.24 27.82
CA SER A 100 22.46 -1.10 28.42
C SER A 100 23.83 -0.87 27.77
N ARG A 101 24.87 -0.89 28.60
CA ARG A 101 26.25 -0.83 28.12
C ARG A 101 26.54 -2.06 27.25
N HIS A 102 27.28 -1.88 26.16
CA HIS A 102 27.61 -2.96 25.21
C HIS A 102 26.39 -3.61 24.52
N SER A 103 25.24 -2.92 24.52
CA SER A 103 24.03 -3.34 23.81
C SER A 103 23.72 -2.41 22.65
N TYR A 104 23.31 -3.00 21.51
CA TYR A 104 23.14 -2.30 20.25
C TYR A 104 21.93 -2.80 19.46
N HIS A 105 21.29 -1.91 18.74
CA HIS A 105 20.25 -2.24 17.76
C HIS A 105 20.78 -2.00 16.34
N ILE A 106 20.65 -2.99 15.46
CA ILE A 106 20.85 -2.83 14.02
C ILE A 106 19.48 -2.71 13.34
N TYR A 107 19.20 -1.54 12.77
CA TYR A 107 17.99 -1.29 12.01
C TYR A 107 18.24 -1.47 10.51
N PHE A 108 17.29 -2.08 9.80
CA PHE A 108 17.36 -2.28 8.35
C PHE A 108 15.94 -2.33 7.75
N LYS A 109 15.82 -2.19 6.43
CA LYS A 109 14.52 -2.27 5.71
C LYS A 109 14.38 -3.63 5.01
N PRO A 110 13.76 -4.63 5.65
CA PRO A 110 13.64 -5.95 5.05
C PRO A 110 12.71 -5.93 3.83
N VAL A 111 13.21 -6.44 2.72
CA VAL A 111 12.41 -6.72 1.52
C VAL A 111 12.76 -8.11 1.00
N ARG A 112 11.94 -8.65 0.11
CA ARG A 112 12.28 -9.82 -0.70
C ARG A 112 11.86 -9.56 -2.14
N LYS A 113 12.80 -9.60 -3.08
CA LYS A 113 12.54 -9.24 -4.49
C LYS A 113 11.86 -7.87 -4.63
N GLY A 114 12.28 -6.93 -3.78
CA GLY A 114 11.76 -5.57 -3.72
C GLY A 114 10.35 -5.41 -3.15
N LYS A 115 9.74 -6.43 -2.55
CA LYS A 115 8.43 -6.37 -1.87
C LYS A 115 8.57 -6.41 -0.34
N MET A 116 7.63 -5.78 0.37
CA MET A 116 7.57 -5.91 1.84
C MET A 116 7.27 -7.35 2.25
N LEU A 117 7.85 -7.73 3.38
CA LEU A 117 7.57 -9.00 4.04
C LEU A 117 6.43 -8.82 5.05
N ASN A 118 5.53 -9.80 5.14
CA ASN A 118 4.70 -9.92 6.33
C ASN A 118 5.55 -10.46 7.50
N LEU A 119 5.06 -10.30 8.74
CA LEU A 119 5.79 -10.60 9.97
C LEU A 119 6.20 -12.06 10.05
N ASN A 120 5.32 -12.97 9.63
CA ASN A 120 5.58 -14.40 9.64
C ASN A 120 6.72 -14.77 8.68
N LEU A 121 6.69 -14.25 7.45
CA LEU A 121 7.73 -14.49 6.47
C LEU A 121 9.06 -13.83 6.88
N TYR A 122 9.01 -12.61 7.43
CA TYR A 122 10.18 -11.93 7.98
C TYR A 122 10.88 -12.78 9.05
N LEU A 123 10.12 -13.24 10.06
CA LEU A 123 10.67 -14.06 11.15
C LEU A 123 11.18 -15.41 10.64
N LYS A 124 10.49 -16.04 9.68
CA LYS A 124 10.95 -17.28 9.01
C LYS A 124 12.29 -17.07 8.30
N CYS A 125 12.44 -15.99 7.53
CA CYS A 125 13.70 -15.66 6.84
C CYS A 125 14.85 -15.40 7.82
N MET A 126 14.58 -14.73 8.95
CA MET A 126 15.60 -14.38 9.94
C MET A 126 15.91 -15.52 10.93
N ALA A 127 15.16 -16.63 10.92
CA ALA A 127 15.27 -17.69 11.94
C ALA A 127 16.68 -18.30 12.04
N SER A 128 17.31 -18.59 10.91
CA SER A 128 18.66 -19.18 10.91
C SER A 128 19.72 -18.19 11.40
N ALA A 129 19.61 -16.91 11.03
CA ALA A 129 20.48 -15.86 11.53
C ALA A 129 20.36 -15.69 13.06
N ARG A 130 19.13 -15.72 13.59
CA ARG A 130 18.84 -15.70 15.03
C ARG A 130 19.58 -16.81 15.78
N GLU A 131 19.50 -18.04 15.27
CA GLU A 131 20.07 -19.22 15.91
C GLU A 131 21.61 -19.28 15.79
N SER A 132 22.15 -19.02 14.60
CA SER A 132 23.59 -19.10 14.33
C SER A 132 24.39 -17.99 15.02
N LEU A 133 23.85 -16.77 15.05
CA LEU A 133 24.54 -15.60 15.61
C LEU A 133 24.16 -15.31 17.06
N LYS A 134 23.21 -16.05 17.64
CA LYS A 134 22.68 -15.85 18.99
C LYS A 134 22.24 -14.41 19.24
N ILE A 135 21.49 -13.86 18.28
CA ILE A 135 20.95 -12.49 18.30
C ILE A 135 19.43 -12.53 18.50
N GLU A 136 18.85 -11.45 19.01
CA GLU A 136 17.39 -11.31 19.06
C GLU A 136 16.86 -10.55 17.84
N ILE A 137 15.70 -10.97 17.33
CA ILE A 137 15.11 -10.41 16.12
C ILE A 137 13.75 -9.80 16.44
N TYR A 138 13.58 -8.56 16.00
CA TYR A 138 12.38 -7.76 16.14
C TYR A 138 11.98 -7.13 14.79
N PRO A 139 10.71 -6.73 14.63
CA PRO A 139 9.65 -6.83 15.62
C PRO A 139 9.06 -8.25 15.77
N GLN A 140 8.30 -8.47 16.83
CA GLN A 140 7.54 -9.71 17.10
C GLN A 140 6.10 -9.40 17.47
N ALA A 141 5.17 -10.33 17.25
CA ALA A 141 3.73 -10.08 17.45
C ALA A 141 3.36 -9.77 18.92
N ASN A 142 4.02 -10.45 19.88
CA ASN A 142 3.68 -10.38 21.30
C ASN A 142 4.83 -9.89 22.19
N HIS A 143 5.92 -9.40 21.60
CA HIS A 143 7.06 -8.88 22.35
C HIS A 143 7.28 -7.41 22.00
N LEU A 144 7.41 -6.57 23.03
CA LEU A 144 7.65 -5.14 22.88
C LEU A 144 9.10 -4.89 22.49
N ILE A 145 9.30 -4.02 21.50
CA ILE A 145 10.60 -3.42 21.21
C ILE A 145 10.53 -1.92 21.40
N ARG A 146 11.58 -1.33 21.97
CA ARG A 146 11.66 0.11 22.18
C ARG A 146 11.58 0.85 20.84
N LEU A 147 10.76 1.89 20.80
CA LEU A 147 10.75 2.85 19.71
C LEU A 147 12.13 3.53 19.56
N PRO A 148 12.61 3.82 18.34
CA PRO A 148 13.89 4.47 18.13
C PRO A 148 13.91 5.92 18.62
N PHE A 149 15.12 6.52 18.65
CA PHE A 149 15.36 7.93 19.02
C PHE A 149 14.92 8.31 20.43
N GLY A 150 14.72 7.31 21.30
CA GLY A 150 14.37 7.52 22.70
C GLY A 150 15.57 7.78 23.59
N LYS A 151 15.34 7.85 24.91
CA LYS A 151 16.40 7.96 25.92
C LYS A 151 17.46 6.86 25.75
N GLY A 152 18.73 7.25 25.72
CA GLY A 152 19.89 6.35 25.66
C GLY A 152 20.20 5.76 24.28
N GLN A 153 19.47 6.16 23.23
CA GLN A 153 19.71 5.66 21.87
C GLN A 153 20.48 6.69 21.04
N TYR A 154 21.72 6.37 20.72
CA TYR A 154 22.61 7.21 19.92
C TYR A 154 23.04 6.46 18.67
N HIS A 155 23.16 7.15 17.53
CA HIS A 155 23.63 6.52 16.31
C HIS A 155 25.14 6.22 16.45
N LEU A 156 25.55 5.02 16.07
CA LEU A 156 26.94 4.63 15.98
C LEU A 156 27.38 4.63 14.51
N ASP A 157 28.32 5.51 14.17
CA ASP A 157 28.94 5.60 12.85
C ASP A 157 30.46 5.37 12.98
N ASN A 158 30.95 4.30 12.38
CA ASN A 158 32.36 3.88 12.45
C ASN A 158 32.96 3.91 13.87
N GLY A 159 32.18 3.46 14.85
CA GLY A 159 32.56 3.43 16.26
C GLY A 159 32.42 4.74 17.02
N ILE A 160 32.06 5.83 16.34
CA ILE A 160 31.81 7.13 16.95
C ILE A 160 30.33 7.25 17.29
N VAL A 161 30.05 7.68 18.51
CA VAL A 161 28.69 7.91 19.00
C VAL A 161 28.22 9.29 18.60
N TRP A 162 27.11 9.37 17.87
CA TRP A 162 26.50 10.60 17.38
C TRP A 162 25.08 10.75 17.94
N PRO A 163 24.79 11.83 18.69
CA PRO A 163 23.43 12.17 19.04
C PRO A 163 22.71 12.70 17.80
N LEU A 164 21.57 12.08 17.47
CA LEU A 164 20.67 12.56 16.42
C LEU A 164 19.37 13.03 17.05
N SER A 165 18.86 14.16 16.60
CA SER A 165 17.44 14.48 16.75
C SER A 165 16.59 13.42 16.02
N TYR A 166 15.31 13.28 16.39
CA TYR A 166 14.45 12.33 15.70
C TYR A 166 14.29 12.67 14.21
N GLN A 167 14.34 13.96 13.83
CA GLN A 167 14.26 14.37 12.42
C GLN A 167 15.49 13.92 11.63
N GLU A 168 16.69 14.05 12.19
CA GLU A 168 17.92 13.54 11.59
C GLU A 168 17.90 12.00 11.52
N GLY A 169 17.42 11.35 12.58
CA GLY A 169 17.21 9.91 12.60
C GLY A 169 16.21 9.44 11.54
N MET A 170 15.10 10.16 11.36
CA MET A 170 14.14 9.92 10.28
C MET A 170 14.80 10.08 8.91
N GLU A 171 15.64 11.11 8.71
CA GLU A 171 16.39 11.29 7.47
C GLU A 171 17.30 10.09 7.19
N LEU A 172 18.09 9.66 8.17
CA LEU A 172 18.94 8.47 8.09
C LEU A 172 18.13 7.23 7.69
N PHE A 173 17.02 6.98 8.38
CA PHE A 173 16.20 5.80 8.10
C PHE A 173 15.51 5.90 6.74
N HIS A 174 15.07 7.07 6.28
CA HIS A 174 14.48 7.23 4.95
C HIS A 174 15.51 7.00 3.84
N THR A 175 16.77 7.38 4.05
CA THR A 175 17.84 7.31 3.05
C THR A 175 18.54 5.94 3.00
N MET A 176 18.45 5.17 4.08
CA MET A 176 18.91 3.79 4.15
C MET A 176 18.30 2.93 3.02
N GLY A 177 19.12 2.17 2.32
CA GLY A 177 18.69 1.24 1.27
C GLY A 177 17.84 0.09 1.79
N GLU A 178 17.07 -0.52 0.90
CA GLU A 178 16.36 -1.77 1.17
C GLU A 178 17.38 -2.92 1.28
N TYR A 179 17.15 -3.83 2.21
CA TYR A 179 17.94 -5.04 2.44
C TYR A 179 17.13 -6.25 1.98
N ASP A 180 17.55 -6.86 0.87
CA ASP A 180 16.92 -8.09 0.39
C ASP A 180 17.33 -9.25 1.29
N VAL A 181 16.35 -9.85 1.97
CA VAL A 181 16.58 -10.99 2.86
C VAL A 181 17.08 -12.21 2.10
N ASP A 182 16.90 -12.27 0.77
CA ASP A 182 17.48 -13.32 -0.07
C ASP A 182 19.04 -13.28 -0.08
N HIS A 183 19.67 -12.25 0.49
CA HIS A 183 21.12 -12.19 0.70
C HIS A 183 21.60 -12.83 2.01
N LEU A 184 20.70 -13.27 2.90
CA LEU A 184 21.10 -13.95 4.13
C LEU A 184 21.85 -15.25 3.79
N PRO A 185 23.07 -15.47 4.32
CA PRO A 185 23.90 -16.61 3.94
C PRO A 185 23.32 -17.98 4.32
N TYR A 186 22.37 -18.00 5.26
CA TYR A 186 21.73 -19.21 5.78
C TYR A 186 20.22 -19.16 5.62
N LEU A 187 19.72 -18.75 4.45
CA LEU A 187 18.29 -18.82 4.22
C LEU A 187 17.82 -20.26 4.40
N PRO A 188 16.91 -20.54 5.36
CA PRO A 188 16.20 -21.81 5.30
C PRO A 188 15.57 -21.90 3.91
N MET A 189 15.42 -23.11 3.37
CA MET A 189 14.60 -23.33 2.18
C MET A 189 13.17 -22.90 2.51
N VAL A 190 12.88 -21.60 2.41
CA VAL A 190 11.54 -21.07 2.38
C VAL A 190 11.08 -21.41 0.98
N ALA A 191 10.46 -22.58 0.85
CA ALA A 191 9.66 -22.90 -0.33
C ALA A 191 8.84 -21.66 -0.68
N GLU A 192 8.59 -21.41 -1.96
CA GLU A 192 7.62 -20.40 -2.38
C GLU A 192 6.26 -20.78 -1.79
N GLU A 193 6.01 -20.43 -0.52
CA GLU A 193 4.82 -20.77 0.26
C GLU A 193 3.59 -19.97 -0.21
N PHE A 194 3.69 -19.36 -1.40
CA PHE A 194 2.54 -18.92 -2.17
C PHE A 194 2.19 -19.97 -3.23
N SER A 195 2.14 -21.25 -2.85
CA SER A 195 1.35 -22.22 -3.60
C SER A 195 -0.11 -21.81 -3.44
N PRO A 196 -0.82 -21.41 -4.51
CA PRO A 196 -2.22 -21.05 -4.39
C PRO A 196 -2.99 -22.29 -3.91
N SER A 197 -3.51 -22.26 -2.68
CA SER A 197 -4.44 -23.30 -2.27
C SER A 197 -5.67 -23.19 -3.19
N HIS A 198 -5.99 -24.28 -3.88
CA HIS A 198 -7.18 -24.46 -4.72
C HIS A 198 -8.49 -24.48 -3.89
N ASN A 199 -8.60 -23.65 -2.85
CA ASN A 199 -9.86 -23.46 -2.16
C ASN A 199 -10.58 -22.26 -2.76
N VAL A 200 -11.40 -22.63 -3.74
CA VAL A 200 -12.48 -21.88 -4.38
C VAL A 200 -13.42 -21.34 -3.31
N LEU A 201 -13.15 -20.13 -2.84
CA LEU A 201 -14.20 -19.17 -2.54
C LEU A 201 -13.97 -18.01 -3.51
N GLU A 202 -14.45 -18.17 -4.74
CA GLU A 202 -14.58 -17.13 -5.77
C GLU A 202 -15.63 -16.09 -5.35
N ALA A 203 -15.48 -15.52 -4.15
CA ALA A 203 -16.13 -14.28 -3.81
C ALA A 203 -15.09 -13.18 -4.01
N ASP A 204 -15.44 -12.16 -4.78
CA ASP A 204 -14.73 -10.88 -4.89
C ASP A 204 -14.66 -10.23 -3.49
N PHE A 205 -13.76 -10.71 -2.64
CA PHE A 205 -13.44 -10.10 -1.35
C PHE A 205 -12.45 -8.95 -1.57
N GLY A 206 -12.77 -8.07 -2.52
CA GLY A 206 -12.06 -6.82 -2.71
C GLY A 206 -12.27 -5.86 -1.52
N ILE A 207 -11.48 -4.81 -1.47
CA ILE A 207 -11.71 -3.69 -0.54
C ILE A 207 -13.12 -3.15 -0.78
N GLN A 208 -14.01 -3.32 0.20
CA GLN A 208 -15.40 -2.90 0.11
C GLN A 208 -15.56 -1.51 0.73
N LYS A 209 -16.18 -0.60 -0.04
CA LYS A 209 -16.41 0.76 0.41
C LYS A 209 -17.22 0.79 1.71
N GLY A 210 -16.73 1.49 2.72
CA GLY A 210 -17.37 1.70 4.02
C GLY A 210 -16.97 0.69 5.11
N TRP A 211 -16.34 -0.44 4.76
CA TRP A 211 -16.12 -1.53 5.72
C TRP A 211 -15.22 -1.16 6.88
N LYS A 212 -14.20 -0.32 6.67
CA LYS A 212 -13.33 0.15 7.75
C LYS A 212 -14.12 0.95 8.79
N ARG A 213 -14.95 1.89 8.33
CA ARG A 213 -15.80 2.72 9.18
C ARG A 213 -16.85 1.87 9.90
N GLU A 214 -17.48 0.94 9.20
CA GLU A 214 -18.45 0.00 9.78
C GLU A 214 -17.77 -0.89 10.84
N GLY A 215 -16.54 -1.37 10.58
CA GLY A 215 -15.75 -2.13 11.54
C GLY A 215 -15.43 -1.34 12.80
N LEU A 216 -15.04 -0.06 12.67
CA LEU A 216 -14.82 0.83 13.81
C LEU A 216 -16.11 1.06 14.62
N ALA A 217 -17.24 1.31 13.95
CA ALA A 217 -18.54 1.46 14.60
C ALA A 217 -18.90 0.18 15.39
N LEU A 218 -18.73 -1.00 14.79
CA LEU A 218 -18.95 -2.29 15.45
C LEU A 218 -18.03 -2.51 16.66
N ILE A 219 -16.77 -2.08 16.61
CA ILE A 219 -15.85 -2.17 17.76
C ILE A 219 -16.38 -1.36 18.94
N ASN A 220 -16.91 -0.16 18.68
CA ASN A 220 -17.42 0.73 19.72
C ASN A 220 -18.78 0.27 20.26
N GLU A 221 -19.71 -0.08 19.38
CA GLU A 221 -21.14 -0.27 19.69
C GLU A 221 -21.52 -1.76 19.86
N GLY A 222 -20.74 -2.67 19.28
CA GLY A 222 -21.01 -4.11 19.24
C GLY A 222 -21.97 -4.55 18.15
N LEU A 223 -22.47 -5.78 18.24
CA LEU A 223 -23.52 -6.27 17.35
C LEU A 223 -24.80 -5.46 17.54
N GLN A 224 -25.42 -5.06 16.42
CA GLN A 224 -26.61 -4.20 16.41
C GLN A 224 -27.91 -4.97 16.12
N SER A 225 -27.82 -6.19 15.57
CA SER A 225 -29.00 -6.97 15.21
C SER A 225 -28.69 -8.46 15.04
N ASP A 226 -29.72 -9.27 15.20
CA ASP A 226 -29.66 -10.72 15.06
C ASP A 226 -29.28 -11.14 13.63
N GLY A 227 -28.59 -12.26 13.49
CA GLY A 227 -28.20 -12.82 12.18
C GLY A 227 -27.05 -12.09 11.46
N THR A 228 -26.56 -10.97 12.00
CA THR A 228 -25.49 -10.17 11.33
C THR A 228 -24.07 -10.56 11.70
N ARG A 229 -23.88 -11.50 12.64
CA ARG A 229 -22.56 -11.84 13.23
C ARG A 229 -21.46 -12.02 12.17
N LEU A 230 -21.71 -12.84 11.15
CA LEU A 230 -20.65 -13.17 10.18
C LEU A 230 -20.16 -11.94 9.40
N GLU A 231 -21.07 -11.09 8.92
CA GLU A 231 -20.72 -9.86 8.22
C GLU A 231 -20.08 -8.84 9.15
N SER A 232 -20.54 -8.75 10.40
CA SER A 232 -19.90 -7.90 11.42
C SER A 232 -18.49 -8.37 11.74
N LEU A 233 -18.25 -9.68 11.85
CA LEU A 233 -16.91 -10.24 12.06
C LEU A 233 -15.96 -9.88 10.91
N LYS A 234 -16.40 -10.00 9.65
CA LYS A 234 -15.61 -9.59 8.48
C LYS A 234 -15.15 -8.14 8.57
N ARG A 235 -16.06 -7.23 8.94
CA ARG A 235 -15.77 -5.78 9.08
C ARG A 235 -14.83 -5.46 10.22
N VAL A 236 -15.02 -6.11 11.38
CA VAL A 236 -14.13 -5.95 12.55
C VAL A 236 -12.72 -6.45 12.22
N ILE A 237 -12.60 -7.64 11.61
CA ILE A 237 -11.32 -8.20 11.17
C ILE A 237 -10.67 -7.29 10.12
N TYR A 238 -11.43 -6.82 9.13
CA TYR A 238 -10.95 -5.89 8.12
C TYR A 238 -10.43 -4.58 8.73
N PHE A 239 -11.13 -4.02 9.72
CA PHE A 239 -10.65 -2.85 10.46
C PHE A 239 -9.30 -3.16 11.13
N TYR A 240 -9.18 -4.24 11.89
CA TYR A 240 -7.92 -4.60 12.56
C TYR A 240 -6.77 -4.84 11.57
N TRP A 241 -7.04 -5.53 10.46
CA TRP A 241 -6.08 -5.70 9.37
C TRP A 241 -5.65 -4.35 8.79
N SER A 242 -6.59 -3.42 8.53
CA SER A 242 -6.26 -2.08 8.01
C SER A 242 -5.33 -1.29 8.93
N GLN A 243 -5.39 -1.56 10.25
CA GLN A 243 -4.49 -1.00 11.26
C GLN A 243 -3.12 -1.72 11.32
N ASN A 244 -2.85 -2.61 10.36
CA ASN A 244 -1.61 -3.38 10.22
C ASN A 244 -1.31 -4.28 11.44
N LEU A 245 -2.34 -4.75 12.15
CA LEU A 245 -2.18 -5.65 13.28
C LEU A 245 -1.72 -7.03 12.81
N PRO A 246 -0.87 -7.74 13.56
CA PRO A 246 -0.58 -9.15 13.30
C PRO A 246 -1.84 -10.01 13.40
N MET A 247 -1.88 -11.07 12.59
CA MET A 247 -3.02 -11.99 12.51
C MET A 247 -3.43 -12.55 13.88
N GLU A 248 -2.45 -12.98 14.70
CA GLU A 248 -2.69 -13.52 16.04
C GLU A 248 -3.32 -12.49 16.97
N ALA A 249 -2.91 -11.22 16.85
CA ALA A 249 -3.50 -10.13 17.60
C ALA A 249 -4.94 -9.85 17.13
N THR A 250 -5.20 -9.90 15.82
CA THR A 250 -6.56 -9.76 15.27
C THR A 250 -7.49 -10.85 15.78
N VAL A 251 -7.07 -12.13 15.74
CA VAL A 251 -7.87 -13.25 16.27
C VAL A 251 -8.26 -13.00 17.73
N ARG A 252 -7.27 -12.69 18.57
CA ARG A 252 -7.48 -12.44 20.01
C ARG A 252 -8.44 -11.26 20.24
N LEU A 253 -8.23 -10.14 19.55
CA LEU A 253 -9.06 -8.95 19.73
C LEU A 253 -10.48 -9.14 19.21
N THR A 254 -10.67 -9.89 18.14
CA THR A 254 -12.00 -10.22 17.62
C THR A 254 -12.73 -11.20 18.54
N GLN A 255 -12.03 -12.16 19.16
CA GLN A 255 -12.59 -13.02 20.20
C GLN A 255 -13.04 -12.21 21.43
N GLN A 256 -12.19 -11.31 21.94
CA GLN A 256 -12.52 -10.42 23.06
C GLN A 256 -13.69 -9.48 22.74
N TRP A 257 -13.73 -8.96 21.51
CA TRP A 257 -14.88 -8.19 21.02
C TRP A 257 -16.15 -9.05 21.01
N MET A 258 -16.09 -10.28 20.50
CA MET A 258 -17.26 -11.17 20.48
C MET A 258 -17.72 -11.51 21.91
N GLU A 259 -16.80 -11.70 22.85
CA GLU A 259 -17.09 -11.93 24.28
C GLU A 259 -17.86 -10.77 24.91
N THR A 260 -17.45 -9.53 24.62
CA THR A 260 -17.92 -8.33 25.34
C THR A 260 -18.98 -7.52 24.59
N LYS A 261 -19.09 -7.70 23.27
CA LYS A 261 -19.86 -6.85 22.36
C LYS A 261 -20.82 -7.65 21.47
N HIS A 262 -21.16 -8.89 21.84
CA HIS A 262 -22.20 -9.64 21.14
C HIS A 262 -23.63 -9.15 21.41
N ASN A 263 -23.83 -8.37 22.48
CA ASN A 263 -25.09 -7.70 22.82
C ASN A 263 -26.33 -8.61 22.78
N GLN A 264 -26.20 -9.89 23.16
CA GLN A 264 -27.25 -10.92 23.04
C GLN A 264 -27.72 -11.26 21.61
N HIS A 265 -27.22 -10.56 20.58
CA HIS A 265 -27.63 -10.69 19.18
C HIS A 265 -27.02 -11.88 18.42
N SER A 266 -26.15 -12.67 19.08
CA SER A 266 -25.61 -13.91 18.50
C SER A 266 -26.05 -15.13 19.30
N LYS A 267 -27.11 -15.81 18.82
CA LYS A 267 -27.54 -17.10 19.36
C LYS A 267 -26.41 -18.13 19.32
N ASP A 268 -25.72 -18.22 18.19
CA ASP A 268 -24.60 -19.15 18.00
C ASP A 268 -23.47 -18.93 19.01
N TYR A 269 -23.12 -17.67 19.31
CA TYR A 269 -22.09 -17.40 20.31
C TYR A 269 -22.53 -17.80 21.70
N ARG A 270 -23.80 -17.53 22.06
CA ARG A 270 -24.35 -17.92 23.36
C ARG A 270 -24.43 -19.42 23.56
N GLN A 271 -24.75 -20.18 22.50
CA GLN A 271 -24.90 -21.63 22.56
C GLN A 271 -23.58 -22.37 22.34
N HIS A 272 -22.70 -21.84 21.47
CA HIS A 272 -21.51 -22.53 20.98
C HIS A 272 -20.30 -21.59 20.84
N PRO A 273 -19.83 -20.93 21.92
CA PRO A 273 -18.79 -19.91 21.83
C PRO A 273 -17.47 -20.43 21.22
N GLN A 274 -17.11 -21.69 21.50
CA GLN A 274 -15.91 -22.33 20.93
C GLN A 274 -15.99 -22.50 19.40
N ARG A 275 -17.17 -22.82 18.87
CA ARG A 275 -17.38 -22.89 17.41
C ARG A 275 -17.20 -21.53 16.76
N VAL A 276 -17.67 -20.46 17.42
CA VAL A 276 -17.49 -19.09 16.94
C VAL A 276 -16.02 -18.67 17.03
N SER A 277 -15.33 -19.03 18.10
CA SER A 277 -13.89 -18.76 18.26
C SER A 277 -13.06 -19.41 17.14
N LYS A 278 -13.38 -20.65 16.76
CA LYS A 278 -12.79 -21.30 15.60
C LYS A 278 -13.13 -20.58 14.30
N GLN A 279 -14.40 -20.20 14.09
CA GLN A 279 -14.81 -19.42 12.92
C GLN A 279 -14.08 -18.07 12.80
N ILE A 280 -13.80 -17.39 13.92
CA ILE A 280 -13.00 -16.16 13.94
C ILE A 280 -11.59 -16.42 13.44
N SER A 281 -10.97 -17.51 13.91
CA SER A 281 -9.61 -17.90 13.49
C SER A 281 -9.56 -18.21 11.99
N ASP A 282 -10.47 -19.07 11.51
CA ASP A 282 -10.56 -19.47 10.11
C ASP A 282 -10.84 -18.27 9.18
N LEU A 283 -11.77 -17.37 9.59
CA LEU A 283 -12.10 -16.17 8.83
C LEU A 283 -10.94 -15.17 8.80
N THR A 284 -10.22 -15.00 9.91
CA THR A 284 -9.07 -14.11 9.97
C THR A 284 -7.96 -14.61 9.04
N GLN A 285 -7.62 -15.90 9.09
CA GLN A 285 -6.63 -16.50 8.19
C GLN A 285 -7.03 -16.27 6.72
N TRP A 286 -8.28 -16.55 6.37
CA TRP A 286 -8.77 -16.39 5.01
C TRP A 286 -8.65 -14.94 4.50
N ILE A 287 -8.99 -13.95 5.34
CA ILE A 287 -8.86 -12.53 4.98
C ILE A 287 -7.39 -12.13 4.76
N TYR A 288 -6.50 -12.53 5.68
CA TYR A 288 -5.07 -12.20 5.57
C TYR A 288 -4.44 -12.86 4.34
N ASP A 289 -4.71 -14.15 4.12
CA ASP A 289 -4.22 -14.88 2.93
C ASP A 289 -4.73 -14.24 1.63
N HIS A 290 -5.99 -13.80 1.60
CA HIS A 290 -6.56 -13.15 0.42
C HIS A 290 -5.81 -11.85 0.08
N PHE A 291 -5.57 -10.99 1.08
CA PHE A 291 -4.86 -9.74 0.88
C PHE A 291 -3.38 -9.94 0.56
N ASP A 292 -2.71 -10.89 1.20
CA ASP A 292 -1.31 -11.23 0.93
C ASP A 292 -1.15 -11.75 -0.51
N ARG A 293 -2.03 -12.64 -0.99
CA ARG A 293 -2.02 -13.16 -2.37
C ARG A 293 -2.24 -12.07 -3.41
N SER A 294 -3.12 -11.11 -3.12
CA SER A 294 -3.39 -9.97 -4.01
C SER A 294 -2.37 -8.83 -3.88
N TYR A 295 -1.39 -8.95 -2.97
CA TYR A 295 -0.46 -7.87 -2.59
C TYR A 295 -1.20 -6.56 -2.26
N THR A 296 -2.34 -6.71 -1.60
CA THR A 296 -3.12 -5.63 -1.01
C THR A 296 -2.55 -5.38 0.38
N LEU A 297 -2.07 -4.16 0.61
CA LEU A 297 -1.39 -3.79 1.85
C LEU A 297 -2.34 -2.96 2.73
N PRO A 298 -2.26 -3.11 4.07
CA PRO A 298 -2.96 -2.22 4.99
C PRO A 298 -2.40 -0.80 4.91
N ASP A 299 -3.13 0.19 5.41
CA ASP A 299 -2.91 1.61 5.11
C ASP A 299 -1.46 2.07 5.35
N SER A 300 -0.92 1.82 6.55
CA SER A 300 0.45 2.21 6.89
C SER A 300 1.51 1.53 6.01
N ALA A 301 1.31 0.26 5.66
CA ALA A 301 2.22 -0.48 4.79
C ALA A 301 2.09 -0.02 3.33
N HIS A 302 0.88 0.29 2.87
CA HIS A 302 0.63 0.85 1.55
C HIS A 302 1.35 2.20 1.37
N ILE A 303 1.18 3.11 2.33
CA ILE A 303 1.83 4.43 2.35
C ILE A 303 3.34 4.29 2.21
N VAL A 304 3.92 3.34 2.94
CA VAL A 304 5.37 3.15 2.95
C VAL A 304 5.82 2.46 1.67
N ASP A 305 5.20 1.35 1.28
CA ASP A 305 5.63 0.52 0.15
C ASP A 305 5.35 1.17 -1.20
N LYS A 306 4.09 1.54 -1.44
CA LYS A 306 3.59 2.05 -2.73
C LYS A 306 3.67 3.58 -2.80
N GLY A 307 3.67 4.24 -1.65
CA GLY A 307 3.78 5.68 -1.56
C GLY A 307 2.44 6.41 -1.76
N TYR A 308 2.51 7.70 -2.07
CA TYR A 308 1.34 8.55 -2.26
C TYR A 308 1.67 9.74 -3.16
N LEU A 309 0.63 10.38 -3.68
CA LEU A 309 0.74 11.64 -4.41
C LEU A 309 -0.07 12.73 -3.71
N THR A 310 0.38 13.97 -3.87
CA THR A 310 -0.42 15.16 -3.56
C THR A 310 -1.20 15.61 -4.79
N LYS A 311 -2.14 16.53 -4.59
CA LYS A 311 -2.91 17.13 -5.68
C LYS A 311 -2.00 17.83 -6.69
N GLU A 312 -1.05 18.63 -6.21
CA GLU A 312 -0.14 19.45 -7.02
C GLU A 312 0.78 18.57 -7.87
N LEU A 313 1.34 17.51 -7.27
CA LEU A 313 2.19 16.58 -7.99
C LEU A 313 1.39 15.80 -9.04
N THR A 314 0.16 15.39 -8.71
CA THR A 314 -0.73 14.73 -9.67
C THR A 314 -1.02 15.62 -10.88
N GLN A 315 -1.32 16.90 -10.66
CA GLN A 315 -1.55 17.86 -11.75
C GLN A 315 -0.29 18.03 -12.62
N THR A 316 0.87 18.13 -11.98
CA THR A 316 2.18 18.20 -12.66
C THR A 316 2.40 16.98 -13.54
N LEU A 317 2.11 15.77 -13.06
CA LEU A 317 2.28 14.53 -13.82
C LEU A 317 1.31 14.43 -15.01
N VAL A 318 0.08 14.89 -14.84
CA VAL A 318 -0.90 14.96 -15.95
C VAL A 318 -0.36 15.84 -17.08
N VAL A 319 0.13 17.04 -16.76
CA VAL A 319 0.76 17.94 -17.75
C VAL A 319 2.01 17.33 -18.35
N ALA A 320 2.93 16.83 -17.52
CA ALA A 320 4.20 16.28 -17.96
C ALA A 320 4.02 15.03 -18.85
N SER A 321 2.94 14.28 -18.68
CA SER A 321 2.61 13.14 -19.55
C SER A 321 2.27 13.55 -20.99
N GLN A 322 1.97 14.83 -21.23
CA GLN A 322 1.53 15.36 -22.52
C GLN A 322 0.34 14.57 -23.10
N GLY A 323 -0.58 14.15 -22.22
CA GLY A 323 -1.75 13.36 -22.57
C GLY A 323 -1.46 11.91 -22.97
N ARG A 324 -0.23 11.40 -22.80
CA ARG A 324 0.11 9.99 -23.08
C ARG A 324 -0.21 9.13 -21.87
N LEU A 325 -1.34 8.42 -21.94
CA LEU A 325 -1.85 7.62 -20.82
C LEU A 325 -0.84 6.59 -20.27
N PRO A 326 -0.07 5.83 -21.09
CA PRO A 326 0.93 4.89 -20.55
C PRO A 326 2.02 5.58 -19.71
N ILE A 327 2.46 6.77 -20.13
CA ILE A 327 3.44 7.58 -19.40
C ILE A 327 2.82 8.12 -18.12
N LEU A 328 1.56 8.58 -18.16
CA LEU A 328 0.84 9.01 -16.97
C LEU A 328 0.75 7.87 -15.94
N LYS A 329 0.30 6.67 -16.35
CA LYS A 329 0.21 5.50 -15.46
C LYS A 329 1.55 5.18 -14.79
N PHE A 330 2.62 5.14 -15.58
CA PHE A 330 3.96 4.91 -15.06
C PHE A 330 4.41 6.03 -14.11
N GLY A 331 4.18 7.28 -14.49
CA GLY A 331 4.50 8.47 -13.67
C GLY A 331 3.77 8.47 -12.34
N LEU A 332 2.47 8.15 -12.31
CA LEU A 332 1.70 8.08 -11.07
C LEU A 332 2.32 7.07 -10.10
N GLN A 333 2.71 5.88 -10.57
CA GLN A 333 3.34 4.85 -9.73
C GLN A 333 4.75 5.24 -9.27
N LEU A 334 5.60 5.68 -10.21
CA LEU A 334 6.98 6.05 -9.92
C LEU A 334 7.04 7.22 -8.92
N PHE A 335 6.28 8.28 -9.16
CA PHE A 335 6.32 9.45 -8.30
C PHE A 335 5.63 9.20 -6.97
N ALA A 336 4.59 8.35 -6.92
CA ALA A 336 4.02 7.91 -5.65
C ALA A 336 5.08 7.23 -4.80
N TYR A 337 5.83 6.27 -5.38
CA TYR A 337 6.90 5.56 -4.70
C TYR A 337 8.02 6.50 -4.21
N LEU A 338 8.44 7.44 -5.06
CA LEU A 338 9.55 8.34 -4.76
C LEU A 338 9.18 9.43 -3.75
N ALA A 339 7.95 9.96 -3.76
CA ALA A 339 7.51 11.09 -2.94
C ALA A 339 7.83 10.94 -1.43
N PRO A 340 7.42 9.88 -0.72
CA PRO A 340 7.72 9.71 0.71
C PRO A 340 9.20 9.41 0.99
N ARG A 341 9.97 9.05 -0.05
CA ARG A 341 11.41 8.70 0.06
C ARG A 341 12.31 9.88 -0.28
N ASN A 342 11.76 10.95 -0.84
CA ASN A 342 12.54 12.05 -1.38
C ASN A 342 12.81 13.12 -0.33
N THR A 343 14.02 13.10 0.21
CA THR A 343 14.49 14.09 1.19
C THR A 343 15.20 15.26 0.51
N GLY A 344 15.08 15.43 -0.81
CA GLY A 344 15.73 16.50 -1.58
C GLY A 344 17.27 16.49 -1.61
N ARG A 345 17.92 15.68 -0.77
CA ARG A 345 19.38 15.54 -0.67
C ARG A 345 19.87 14.20 -1.20
N ASN A 346 18.97 13.22 -1.31
CA ASN A 346 19.37 11.82 -1.45
C ASN A 346 18.84 11.16 -2.72
N LYS A 347 19.53 10.09 -3.10
CA LYS A 347 19.21 9.25 -4.24
C LYS A 347 18.37 8.09 -3.75
N ILE A 348 17.22 7.87 -4.38
CA ILE A 348 16.33 6.77 -4.05
C ILE A 348 16.64 5.62 -5.00
N SER A 349 17.05 4.49 -4.44
CA SER A 349 17.19 3.25 -5.20
C SER A 349 15.80 2.71 -5.54
N VAL A 350 15.55 2.37 -6.80
CA VAL A 350 14.32 1.69 -7.23
C VAL A 350 14.69 0.36 -7.87
N HIS A 351 14.16 -0.74 -7.34
CA HIS A 351 14.41 -2.07 -7.90
C HIS A 351 13.88 -2.16 -9.35
N ARG A 352 14.61 -2.88 -10.22
CA ARG A 352 14.24 -3.02 -11.64
C ARG A 352 12.86 -3.62 -11.81
N ASP A 353 12.52 -4.63 -11.00
CA ASP A 353 11.26 -5.36 -11.15
C ASP A 353 10.04 -4.46 -10.94
N ARG A 354 10.12 -3.48 -10.01
CA ARG A 354 9.06 -2.45 -9.84
C ARG A 354 8.91 -1.58 -11.09
N LEU A 355 10.02 -1.14 -11.67
CA LEU A 355 9.99 -0.32 -12.88
C LEU A 355 9.39 -1.09 -14.07
N VAL A 356 9.67 -2.39 -14.16
CA VAL A 356 9.09 -3.30 -15.16
C VAL A 356 7.60 -3.50 -14.90
N GLU A 357 7.19 -3.73 -13.66
CA GLU A 357 5.78 -3.89 -13.25
C GLU A 357 4.94 -2.67 -13.61
N TRP A 358 5.44 -1.44 -13.38
CA TRP A 358 4.73 -0.21 -13.70
C TRP A 358 4.66 0.11 -15.19
N SER A 359 5.42 -0.60 -16.02
CA SER A 359 5.44 -0.38 -17.46
C SER A 359 5.73 -1.68 -18.23
N SER A 360 6.98 -1.89 -18.62
CA SER A 360 7.51 -3.11 -19.22
C SER A 360 9.03 -3.05 -19.28
N THR A 361 9.68 -4.21 -19.49
CA THR A 361 11.13 -4.31 -19.70
C THR A 361 11.64 -3.41 -20.85
N LYS A 362 10.79 -3.15 -21.85
CA LYS A 362 11.15 -2.36 -23.03
C LYS A 362 11.01 -0.85 -22.82
N ASN A 363 10.06 -0.43 -21.99
CA ASN A 363 9.61 0.97 -21.98
C ASN A 363 10.03 1.77 -20.74
N TYR A 364 10.32 1.12 -19.60
CA TYR A 364 10.54 1.85 -18.35
C TYR A 364 11.66 2.90 -18.43
N LEU A 365 12.74 2.61 -19.15
CA LEU A 365 13.85 3.55 -19.34
C LEU A 365 13.41 4.78 -20.15
N GLN A 366 12.65 4.58 -21.23
CA GLN A 366 12.13 5.66 -22.05
C GLN A 366 11.20 6.57 -21.25
N TYR A 367 10.38 6.00 -20.37
CA TYR A 367 9.48 6.78 -19.53
C TYR A 367 10.20 7.55 -18.42
N ILE A 368 11.26 6.97 -17.84
CA ILE A 368 12.14 7.70 -16.91
C ILE A 368 12.83 8.87 -17.62
N ASP A 369 13.38 8.62 -18.80
CA ASP A 369 14.08 9.66 -19.58
C ASP A 369 13.13 10.77 -20.01
N HIS A 370 11.87 10.45 -20.31
CA HIS A 370 10.81 11.43 -20.55
C HIS A 370 10.64 12.38 -19.35
N PHE A 371 10.47 11.86 -18.12
CA PHE A 371 10.33 12.71 -16.93
C PHE A 371 11.63 13.46 -16.55
N LYS A 372 12.80 12.89 -16.89
CA LYS A 372 14.09 13.58 -16.79
C LYS A 372 14.15 14.81 -17.71
N GLN A 373 13.72 14.66 -18.97
CA GLN A 373 13.68 15.76 -19.95
C GLN A 373 12.70 16.87 -19.54
N GLN A 374 11.61 16.52 -18.84
CA GLN A 374 10.68 17.49 -18.26
C GLN A 374 11.21 18.16 -16.97
N GLY A 375 12.43 17.84 -16.53
CA GLY A 375 13.02 18.45 -15.33
C GLY A 375 12.36 18.03 -14.02
N LEU A 376 11.73 16.85 -13.98
CA LEU A 376 11.05 16.37 -12.77
C LEU A 376 11.92 15.41 -11.93
N LEU A 377 12.88 14.73 -12.57
CA LEU A 377 13.80 13.83 -11.87
C LEU A 377 15.22 13.88 -12.45
N LYS A 378 16.18 13.44 -11.63
CA LYS A 378 17.56 13.14 -12.02
C LYS A 378 17.80 11.65 -11.83
N ARG A 379 18.63 11.09 -12.69
CA ARG A 379 19.07 9.69 -12.64
C ARG A 379 20.59 9.63 -12.60
N ASP A 380 21.14 8.87 -11.67
CA ASP A 380 22.58 8.65 -11.59
C ASP A 380 23.06 7.73 -12.71
N ALA A 381 24.27 8.01 -13.21
CA ALA A 381 24.98 7.17 -14.15
C ALA A 381 25.63 5.96 -13.45
N ARG A 382 25.92 6.08 -12.15
CA ARG A 382 26.59 5.05 -11.36
C ARG A 382 25.67 3.86 -11.07
N TYR A 383 26.14 2.66 -11.41
CA TYR A 383 25.52 1.37 -11.11
C TYR A 383 26.62 0.34 -10.88
N LYS A 384 26.54 -0.42 -9.79
CA LYS A 384 27.44 -1.56 -9.58
C LYS A 384 26.65 -2.74 -9.03
N VAL A 385 26.60 -3.81 -9.82
CA VAL A 385 25.97 -5.08 -9.46
C VAL A 385 26.52 -5.53 -8.09
N GLY A 386 25.63 -5.93 -7.17
CA GLY A 386 26.00 -6.38 -5.83
C GLY A 386 26.42 -5.29 -4.83
N HIS A 387 26.47 -4.01 -5.24
CA HIS A 387 26.85 -2.92 -4.33
C HIS A 387 25.80 -1.80 -4.24
N TYR A 388 25.34 -1.25 -5.37
CA TYR A 388 24.33 -0.19 -5.34
C TYR A 388 23.53 -0.12 -6.66
N ALA A 389 22.22 0.02 -6.52
CA ALA A 389 21.31 0.20 -7.63
C ALA A 389 21.34 1.65 -8.16
N LYS A 390 20.78 1.86 -9.37
CA LYS A 390 20.70 3.19 -9.96
C LYS A 390 19.79 4.08 -9.11
N GLY A 391 20.35 5.18 -8.64
CA GLY A 391 19.60 6.18 -7.88
C GLY A 391 18.75 7.07 -8.79
N ILE A 392 17.50 7.31 -8.38
CA ILE A 392 16.60 8.33 -8.93
C ILE A 392 16.36 9.37 -7.83
N SER A 393 16.51 10.65 -8.15
CA SER A 393 16.18 11.76 -7.25
C SER A 393 15.10 12.61 -7.89
N LEU A 394 14.04 12.91 -7.14
CA LEU A 394 13.09 13.93 -7.58
C LEU A 394 13.74 15.31 -7.44
N LEU A 395 13.37 16.22 -8.34
CA LEU A 395 13.84 17.60 -8.27
C LEU A 395 12.96 18.47 -7.38
N GLN A 396 11.71 18.07 -7.17
CA GLN A 396 10.85 18.64 -6.14
C GLN A 396 11.35 18.21 -4.74
N GLY A 397 11.02 18.97 -3.70
CA GLY A 397 11.35 18.63 -2.31
C GLY A 397 10.51 17.49 -1.74
N TYR A 398 10.74 17.17 -0.46
CA TYR A 398 9.90 16.25 0.30
C TYR A 398 8.45 16.74 0.35
N THR A 399 7.50 15.83 0.15
CA THR A 399 6.08 16.07 0.42
C THR A 399 5.71 15.32 1.69
N SER A 400 5.09 16.00 2.66
CA SER A 400 4.57 15.34 3.87
C SER A 400 3.38 14.45 3.54
N PHE A 401 3.20 13.40 4.33
CA PHE A 401 2.02 12.55 4.28
C PHE A 401 0.72 13.32 4.52
N ASP A 402 0.76 14.41 5.29
CA ASP A 402 -0.44 15.21 5.59
C ASP A 402 -1.07 15.85 4.33
N GLY A 403 -0.32 15.92 3.22
CA GLY A 403 -0.82 16.37 1.90
C GLY A 403 -1.21 15.24 0.94
N ALA A 404 -1.21 13.99 1.37
CA ALA A 404 -1.53 12.85 0.52
C ALA A 404 -3.00 12.85 0.09
N LEU A 405 -3.26 12.44 -1.15
CA LEU A 405 -4.61 12.14 -1.61
C LEU A 405 -5.12 10.88 -0.89
N GLN A 406 -6.02 11.06 0.07
CA GLN A 406 -6.63 9.99 0.85
C GLN A 406 -8.10 9.78 0.46
N LEU A 407 -8.48 8.52 0.29
CA LEU A 407 -9.87 8.13 0.12
C LEU A 407 -10.61 8.27 1.48
N GLU A 408 -11.95 8.23 1.46
CA GLU A 408 -12.82 8.35 2.65
C GLU A 408 -12.53 7.31 3.76
N GLU A 409 -11.70 6.30 3.48
CA GLU A 409 -11.28 5.26 4.42
C GLU A 409 -9.86 5.48 4.99
N ASP A 410 -9.29 6.67 4.83
CA ASP A 410 -7.90 7.01 5.19
C ASP A 410 -6.82 6.16 4.50
N ARG A 411 -7.19 5.42 3.45
CA ARG A 411 -6.23 4.75 2.56
C ARG A 411 -5.73 5.75 1.51
N PRO A 412 -4.42 5.82 1.20
CA PRO A 412 -3.95 6.58 0.06
C PRO A 412 -4.57 6.09 -1.24
N ALA A 413 -4.94 7.04 -2.08
CA ALA A 413 -5.34 6.75 -3.44
C ALA A 413 -4.15 6.16 -4.21
N SER A 414 -4.40 5.07 -4.92
CA SER A 414 -3.40 4.33 -5.67
C SER A 414 -3.87 4.08 -7.09
N GLY A 415 -2.98 4.38 -8.04
CA GLY A 415 -3.22 4.15 -9.46
C GLY A 415 -4.22 5.13 -10.09
N LEU A 416 -4.43 4.92 -11.39
CA LEU A 416 -5.10 5.89 -12.26
C LEU A 416 -6.55 6.20 -11.85
N HIS A 417 -7.31 5.17 -11.49
CA HIS A 417 -8.76 5.23 -11.27
C HIS A 417 -9.14 5.81 -9.91
N GLU A 418 -8.21 5.90 -8.97
CA GLU A 418 -8.43 6.54 -7.67
C GLU A 418 -7.86 7.96 -7.68
N ILE A 419 -6.65 8.12 -8.21
CA ILE A 419 -5.90 9.38 -8.11
C ILE A 419 -6.48 10.48 -9.01
N ILE A 420 -6.79 10.17 -10.27
CA ILE A 420 -7.27 11.21 -11.21
C ILE A 420 -8.66 11.73 -10.82
N PRO A 421 -9.65 10.88 -10.47
CA PRO A 421 -10.97 11.36 -10.05
C PRO A 421 -10.97 12.22 -8.78
N MET A 422 -9.96 12.09 -7.92
CA MET A 422 -9.82 12.94 -6.73
C MET A 422 -9.34 14.37 -7.06
N VAL A 423 -8.67 14.55 -8.20
CA VAL A 423 -8.08 15.83 -8.59
C VAL A 423 -8.90 16.53 -9.66
N TYR A 424 -9.59 15.77 -10.50
CA TYR A 424 -10.33 16.28 -11.66
C TYR A 424 -11.75 15.73 -11.70
N THR A 425 -12.67 16.56 -12.19
CA THR A 425 -13.90 16.05 -12.81
C THR A 425 -13.61 15.53 -14.22
N PRO A 426 -14.47 14.69 -14.82
CA PRO A 426 -14.32 14.29 -16.22
C PRO A 426 -14.19 15.49 -17.18
N HIS A 427 -14.93 16.56 -16.91
CA HIS A 427 -14.90 17.78 -17.71
C HIS A 427 -13.56 18.50 -17.61
N ASP A 428 -13.03 18.68 -16.40
CA ASP A 428 -11.77 19.40 -16.18
C ASP A 428 -10.58 18.61 -16.73
N TYR A 429 -10.58 17.29 -16.57
CA TYR A 429 -9.58 16.42 -17.18
C TYR A 429 -9.62 16.51 -18.72
N ALA A 430 -10.82 16.49 -19.32
CA ALA A 430 -10.98 16.66 -20.76
C ALA A 430 -10.44 18.02 -21.24
N LYS A 431 -10.74 19.09 -20.51
CA LYS A 431 -10.23 20.44 -20.80
C LYS A 431 -8.71 20.47 -20.73
N GLN A 432 -8.13 19.85 -19.72
CA GLN A 432 -6.67 19.76 -19.56
C GLN A 432 -6.01 18.94 -20.69
N LEU A 433 -6.63 17.88 -21.18
CA LEU A 433 -6.10 17.13 -22.33
C LEU A 433 -6.23 17.93 -23.65
N LYS A 434 -7.29 18.74 -23.81
CA LYS A 434 -7.44 19.62 -24.99
C LYS A 434 -6.34 20.67 -25.07
N THR A 435 -5.93 21.26 -23.93
CA THR A 435 -4.82 22.24 -23.92
C THR A 435 -3.48 21.61 -24.29
N MET A 436 -3.35 20.27 -24.18
CA MET A 436 -2.19 19.50 -24.64
C MET A 436 -2.33 19.00 -26.10
N ASN A 437 -3.32 19.48 -26.85
CA ASN A 437 -3.59 19.06 -28.24
C ASN A 437 -3.87 17.55 -28.41
N VAL A 438 -4.41 16.89 -27.39
CA VAL A 438 -4.83 15.49 -27.50
C VAL A 438 -6.10 15.40 -28.35
N ASP A 439 -6.13 14.46 -29.28
CA ASP A 439 -7.29 14.27 -30.15
C ASP A 439 -8.53 13.83 -29.35
N ARG A 440 -9.71 14.22 -29.85
CA ARG A 440 -10.99 13.95 -29.17
C ARG A 440 -11.22 12.45 -28.90
N LYS A 441 -10.86 11.56 -29.81
CA LYS A 441 -11.09 10.11 -29.63
C LYS A 441 -10.22 9.56 -28.50
N SER A 442 -8.97 10.02 -28.41
CA SER A 442 -8.07 9.68 -27.31
C SER A 442 -8.57 10.24 -25.98
N ILE A 443 -9.08 11.48 -25.95
CA ILE A 443 -9.69 12.06 -24.74
C ILE A 443 -10.86 11.19 -24.25
N GLU A 444 -11.80 10.85 -25.14
CA GLU A 444 -12.95 10.00 -24.82
C GLU A 444 -12.52 8.61 -24.32
N LYS A 445 -11.47 8.03 -24.91
CA LYS A 445 -10.90 6.76 -24.44
C LYS A 445 -10.34 6.89 -23.01
N GLN A 446 -9.57 7.93 -22.73
CA GLN A 446 -8.97 8.13 -21.40
C GLN A 446 -10.03 8.39 -20.33
N ILE A 447 -11.05 9.19 -20.61
CA ILE A 447 -12.15 9.43 -19.66
C ILE A 447 -12.86 8.12 -19.31
N ARG A 448 -13.17 7.29 -20.32
CA ARG A 448 -13.79 5.98 -20.07
C ARG A 448 -12.92 5.09 -19.18
N GLU A 449 -11.62 5.09 -19.45
CA GLU A 449 -10.67 4.26 -18.70
C GLU A 449 -10.48 4.74 -17.26
N VAL A 450 -10.33 6.04 -17.03
CA VAL A 450 -10.12 6.63 -15.69
C VAL A 450 -11.35 6.44 -14.80
N TRP A 451 -12.55 6.74 -15.31
CA TRP A 451 -13.78 6.65 -14.52
C TRP A 451 -14.48 5.28 -14.63
N GLN A 452 -13.83 4.30 -15.26
CA GLN A 452 -14.39 2.97 -15.51
C GLN A 452 -15.83 3.03 -16.04
N GLN A 453 -16.13 4.04 -16.86
CA GLN A 453 -17.44 4.15 -17.47
C GLN A 453 -17.57 2.95 -18.39
N LYS A 454 -18.40 1.97 -17.98
CA LYS A 454 -18.78 0.85 -18.84
C LYS A 454 -19.10 1.46 -20.19
N GLN A 455 -18.61 0.84 -21.26
CA GLN A 455 -19.28 1.03 -22.54
C GLN A 455 -20.76 0.91 -22.21
N SER A 456 -21.55 1.95 -22.47
CA SER A 456 -22.89 1.63 -22.88
C SER A 456 -22.64 0.60 -23.97
N ASN A 457 -23.09 -0.63 -23.73
CA ASN A 457 -23.42 -1.50 -24.83
C ASN A 457 -24.43 -0.65 -25.61
N THR A 458 -23.91 0.24 -26.46
CA THR A 458 -24.59 0.63 -27.66
C THR A 458 -24.86 -0.74 -28.22
N PRO A 459 -26.12 -1.22 -28.17
CA PRO A 459 -26.41 -2.56 -28.63
C PRO A 459 -25.68 -2.66 -29.94
N VAL A 460 -24.82 -3.69 -30.07
CA VAL A 460 -24.24 -4.06 -31.37
C VAL A 460 -25.38 -3.77 -32.33
N ARG A 461 -25.19 -2.80 -33.23
CA ARG A 461 -26.20 -2.52 -34.26
C ARG A 461 -26.29 -3.86 -34.98
N THR A 462 -27.20 -4.72 -34.55
CA THR A 462 -27.75 -5.78 -35.36
C THR A 462 -28.08 -5.03 -36.63
N LYS A 463 -27.48 -5.47 -37.75
CA LYS A 463 -27.68 -4.84 -39.05
C LYS A 463 -29.16 -4.50 -39.12
N LYS A 464 -29.49 -3.19 -39.08
CA LYS A 464 -30.88 -2.77 -39.15
C LYS A 464 -31.40 -3.43 -40.43
N VAL A 465 -32.37 -4.33 -40.30
CA VAL A 465 -33.03 -4.98 -41.44
C VAL A 465 -33.40 -3.84 -42.39
N THR A 466 -32.86 -3.91 -43.61
CA THR A 466 -33.02 -2.80 -44.56
C THR A 466 -34.51 -2.59 -44.81
N THR A 467 -34.91 -1.36 -45.12
CA THR A 467 -36.30 -1.09 -45.49
C THR A 467 -36.79 -2.04 -46.59
N GLN A 468 -35.92 -2.40 -47.53
CA GLN A 468 -36.23 -3.37 -48.60
C GLN A 468 -36.49 -4.78 -48.05
N GLN A 469 -35.68 -5.28 -47.12
CA GLN A 469 -35.89 -6.58 -46.48
C GLN A 469 -37.20 -6.63 -45.69
N ARG A 470 -37.52 -5.56 -44.93
CA ARG A 470 -38.79 -5.46 -44.19
C ARG A 470 -40.01 -5.48 -45.12
N ILE A 471 -39.89 -4.88 -46.31
CA ILE A 471 -40.94 -4.89 -47.34
C ILE A 471 -41.08 -6.29 -47.95
N GLN A 472 -39.96 -6.96 -48.25
CA GLN A 472 -39.96 -8.33 -48.80
C GLN A 472 -40.54 -9.35 -47.83
N GLU A 473 -40.18 -9.29 -46.55
CA GLU A 473 -40.74 -10.16 -45.51
C GLU A 473 -42.26 -9.96 -45.38
N TYR A 474 -42.73 -8.71 -45.39
CA TYR A 474 -44.16 -8.40 -45.34
C TYR A 474 -44.92 -8.89 -46.59
N LEU A 475 -44.31 -8.80 -47.78
CA LEU A 475 -44.90 -9.30 -49.01
C LEU A 475 -44.88 -10.82 -49.12
N GLN A 476 -43.93 -11.51 -48.46
CA GLN A 476 -43.95 -12.97 -48.35
C GLN A 476 -45.14 -13.46 -47.52
N GLU A 477 -45.47 -12.72 -46.45
CA GLU A 477 -46.61 -13.04 -45.58
C GLU A 477 -47.95 -12.56 -46.17
N TYR A 478 -47.94 -11.45 -46.91
CA TYR A 478 -49.13 -10.85 -47.53
C TYR A 478 -48.89 -10.48 -49.01
N PRO A 479 -48.92 -11.45 -49.95
CA PRO A 479 -48.53 -11.24 -51.35
C PRO A 479 -49.40 -10.25 -52.14
N GLN A 480 -50.60 -9.97 -51.66
CA GLN A 480 -51.58 -9.07 -52.30
C GLN A 480 -51.66 -7.69 -51.62
N ALA A 481 -50.78 -7.40 -50.64
CA ALA A 481 -50.81 -6.13 -49.92
C ALA A 481 -50.48 -4.94 -50.85
N THR A 482 -51.32 -3.91 -50.79
CA THR A 482 -51.11 -2.65 -51.50
C THR A 482 -50.01 -1.81 -50.86
N GLN A 483 -49.40 -0.89 -51.60
CA GLN A 483 -48.36 0.01 -51.07
C GLN A 483 -48.82 0.82 -49.85
N GLN A 484 -50.11 1.15 -49.78
CA GLN A 484 -50.71 1.89 -48.66
C GLN A 484 -50.81 1.02 -47.40
N GLU A 485 -51.13 -0.26 -47.55
CA GLU A 485 -51.19 -1.22 -46.44
C GLU A 485 -49.79 -1.51 -45.88
N ILE A 486 -48.80 -1.70 -46.76
CA ILE A 486 -47.39 -1.88 -46.37
C ILE A 486 -46.87 -0.65 -45.62
N ALA A 487 -47.15 0.55 -46.15
CA ALA A 487 -46.77 1.82 -45.52
C ALA A 487 -47.34 1.97 -44.11
N LYS A 488 -48.63 1.62 -43.94
CA LYS A 488 -49.33 1.66 -42.65
C LYS A 488 -48.78 0.62 -41.67
N ALA A 489 -48.57 -0.62 -42.12
CA ALA A 489 -48.14 -1.73 -41.27
C ALA A 489 -46.68 -1.61 -40.83
N LEU A 490 -45.78 -1.13 -41.70
CA LEU A 490 -44.35 -1.01 -41.39
C LEU A 490 -43.96 0.35 -40.80
N HIS A 491 -44.91 1.29 -40.73
CA HIS A 491 -44.71 2.69 -40.37
C HIS A 491 -43.64 3.38 -41.24
N ILE A 492 -43.79 3.24 -42.57
CA ILE A 492 -42.86 3.77 -43.58
C ILE A 492 -43.66 4.64 -44.55
N ASN A 493 -43.10 5.79 -44.95
CA ASN A 493 -43.75 6.67 -45.93
C ASN A 493 -44.00 5.92 -47.25
N GLN A 494 -45.19 6.09 -47.81
CA GLN A 494 -45.59 5.43 -49.06
C GLN A 494 -44.63 5.70 -50.21
N SER A 495 -44.09 6.94 -50.31
CA SER A 495 -43.06 7.30 -51.30
C SER A 495 -41.75 6.50 -51.15
N THR A 496 -41.42 6.06 -49.94
CA THR A 496 -40.26 5.20 -49.65
C THR A 496 -40.56 3.75 -50.03
N ILE A 497 -41.79 3.27 -49.84
CA ILE A 497 -42.24 1.95 -50.33
C ILE A 497 -42.15 1.90 -51.85
N SER A 498 -42.73 2.88 -52.56
CA SER A 498 -42.73 2.93 -54.03
C SER A 498 -41.31 2.96 -54.62
N ARG A 499 -40.35 3.56 -53.91
CA ARG A 499 -38.93 3.58 -54.34
C ARG A 499 -38.24 2.23 -54.15
N ASN A 500 -38.55 1.52 -53.08
CA ASN A 500 -37.92 0.23 -52.74
C ASN A 500 -38.58 -0.98 -53.41
N MET A 501 -39.79 -0.83 -53.97
CA MET A 501 -40.44 -1.87 -54.79
C MET A 501 -40.08 -1.80 -56.30
N LYS A 502 -39.43 -0.71 -56.75
CA LYS A 502 -38.99 -0.55 -58.15
C LYS A 502 -37.59 -1.11 -58.43
N ASN A 503 -36.85 -1.44 -57.38
CA ASN A 503 -35.53 -2.08 -57.40
C ASN A 503 -35.67 -3.49 -56.84
#